data_AF-A0A7J8F2T6-F1
#
_entry.id   AF-A0A7J8F2T6-F1
#
_cell.length_a   1.000
_cell.length_b   1.000
_cell.length_c   1.000
_cell.angle_alpha   90.00
_cell.angle_beta   90.00
_cell.angle_gamma   90.00
#
_symmetry.space_group_name_H-M   'P 1'
#
loop_
_entity.id
_entity.type
_entity.pdbx_description
1 polymer ?
#
loop_
_entity_poly.entity_id
_entity_poly.type
_entity_poly.pdbx_seq_one_letter_code
_entity_poly.pdbx_strand_id
1 'polypeptide(L)'
;MGKVSRFRIRRTPARPQPNLTPMGLPRPIRLNKKEFSLEEIYTNKNYQSPTTRRTFETIFEEPRERNGTLIFTSSRKLRRAVEFRDSSLPRSRRPSRGVRAAAGRTLTSNLAPSPDVGTLLQQRLEELDALFLKEEEVD
;
A
#
# COMPACT_ATOMS: atom_id res chain seq x y z
N MET A 1 -0.50 -64.81 -32.32
CA MET A 1 -1.62 -63.91 -31.97
C MET A 1 -1.59 -63.61 -30.48
N GLY A 2 -0.66 -62.75 -30.06
CA GLY A 2 -0.29 -62.56 -28.65
C GLY A 2 -0.78 -61.21 -28.12
N LYS A 3 -1.22 -61.18 -26.85
CA LYS A 3 -1.54 -59.94 -26.14
C LYS A 3 -0.33 -59.01 -26.21
N VAL A 4 -0.53 -57.86 -26.85
CA VAL A 4 0.51 -56.86 -27.16
C VAL A 4 0.99 -56.08 -25.93
N SER A 5 0.36 -56.26 -24.76
CA SER A 5 0.82 -55.61 -23.54
C SER A 5 0.74 -56.53 -22.32
N ARG A 6 1.83 -56.50 -21.52
CA ARG A 6 2.00 -57.25 -20.28
C ARG A 6 1.46 -56.52 -19.04
N PHE A 7 0.90 -55.31 -19.20
CA PHE A 7 0.37 -54.56 -18.07
C PHE A 7 -1.02 -55.09 -17.67
N ARG A 8 -1.17 -55.45 -16.40
CA ARG A 8 -2.43 -55.91 -15.82
C ARG A 8 -3.18 -54.69 -15.29
N ILE A 9 -4.25 -54.26 -15.96
CA ILE A 9 -5.12 -53.18 -15.44
C ILE A 9 -5.80 -53.71 -14.18
N ARG A 10 -5.37 -53.23 -13.01
CA ARG A 10 -6.03 -53.55 -11.74
C ARG A 10 -7.38 -52.84 -11.73
N ARG A 11 -8.48 -53.60 -11.71
CA ARG A 11 -9.85 -53.07 -11.63
C ARG A 11 -10.20 -52.50 -10.24
N THR A 12 -9.29 -52.61 -9.27
CA THR A 12 -9.47 -52.07 -7.93
C THR A 12 -9.20 -50.56 -7.95
N PRO A 13 -10.20 -49.71 -7.62
CA PRO A 13 -9.98 -48.28 -7.54
C PRO A 13 -8.92 -47.95 -6.49
N ALA A 14 -8.09 -46.94 -6.76
CA ALA A 14 -7.07 -46.48 -5.83
C ALA A 14 -7.70 -46.03 -4.50
N ARG A 15 -7.03 -46.33 -3.39
CA ARG A 15 -7.50 -45.94 -2.05
C ARG A 15 -7.69 -44.42 -2.00
N PRO A 16 -8.88 -43.91 -1.67
CA PRO A 16 -9.12 -42.47 -1.63
C PRO A 16 -8.22 -41.84 -0.57
N GLN A 17 -7.50 -40.79 -0.97
CA GLN A 17 -6.65 -40.02 -0.07
C GLN A 17 -7.53 -39.03 0.70
N PRO A 18 -7.57 -39.08 2.05
CA PRO A 18 -8.51 -38.27 2.83
C PRO A 18 -8.25 -36.76 2.69
N ASN A 19 -7.00 -36.38 2.41
CA ASN A 19 -6.57 -34.98 2.32
C ASN A 19 -6.78 -34.36 0.94
N LEU A 20 -7.18 -35.15 -0.07
CA LEU A 20 -7.31 -34.70 -1.46
C LEU A 20 -8.77 -34.78 -1.92
N THR A 21 -9.20 -33.81 -2.73
CA THR A 21 -10.45 -33.91 -3.49
C THR A 21 -10.35 -35.10 -4.45
N PRO A 22 -11.48 -35.63 -4.97
CA PRO A 22 -11.43 -36.64 -6.03
C PRO A 22 -10.62 -36.18 -7.26
N MET A 23 -10.41 -34.87 -7.43
CA MET A 23 -9.55 -34.26 -8.45
C MET A 23 -8.06 -34.20 -8.09
N GLY A 24 -7.64 -34.77 -6.95
CA GLY A 24 -6.24 -34.76 -6.51
C GLY A 24 -5.75 -33.43 -5.95
N LEU A 25 -6.62 -32.44 -5.77
CA LEU A 25 -6.26 -31.13 -5.19
C LEU A 25 -6.33 -31.18 -3.65
N PRO A 26 -5.48 -30.45 -2.92
CA PRO A 26 -5.57 -30.33 -1.47
C PRO A 26 -6.95 -29.83 -1.03
N ARG A 27 -7.60 -30.55 -0.11
CA ARG A 27 -8.87 -30.09 0.47
C ARG A 27 -8.62 -28.87 1.35
N PRO A 28 -9.52 -27.87 1.34
CA PRO A 28 -9.41 -26.75 2.26
C PRO A 28 -9.52 -27.25 3.71
N ILE A 29 -8.55 -26.88 4.54
CA ILE A 29 -8.54 -27.22 5.96
C ILE A 29 -9.56 -26.33 6.67
N ARG A 30 -10.65 -26.94 7.15
CA ARG A 30 -11.64 -26.25 7.97
C ARG A 30 -11.14 -26.21 9.40
N LEU A 31 -10.80 -25.02 9.88
CA LEU A 31 -10.53 -24.82 11.30
C LEU A 31 -11.84 -24.91 12.07
N ASN A 32 -11.83 -25.65 13.18
CA ASN A 32 -12.97 -25.67 14.09
C ASN A 32 -13.18 -24.26 14.65
N LYS A 33 -14.43 -23.81 14.63
CA LYS A 33 -14.79 -22.59 15.36
C LYS A 33 -14.55 -22.88 16.85
N LYS A 34 -14.03 -21.89 17.56
CA LYS A 34 -13.99 -21.97 19.02
C LYS A 34 -15.43 -21.92 19.53
N GLU A 35 -15.79 -22.84 20.41
CA GLU A 35 -17.06 -22.80 21.13
C GLU A 35 -16.91 -21.75 22.23
N PHE A 36 -17.68 -20.68 22.16
CA PHE A 36 -17.69 -19.63 23.18
C PHE A 36 -18.88 -19.82 24.10
N SER A 37 -18.68 -19.80 25.41
CA SER A 37 -19.78 -19.78 26.37
C SER A 37 -20.42 -18.39 26.45
N LEU A 38 -21.70 -18.33 26.82
CA LEU A 38 -22.43 -17.06 26.97
C LEU A 38 -21.70 -16.17 27.99
N GLU A 39 -21.33 -16.74 29.14
CA GLU A 39 -20.54 -16.06 30.16
C GLU A 39 -19.21 -15.49 29.64
N GLU A 40 -18.48 -16.17 28.75
CA GLU A 40 -17.22 -15.66 28.17
C GLU A 40 -17.41 -14.37 27.38
N ILE A 41 -18.57 -14.20 26.72
CA ILE A 41 -18.90 -13.02 25.92
C ILE A 41 -19.26 -11.83 26.83
N TYR A 42 -19.87 -12.09 27.98
CA TYR A 42 -20.28 -11.03 28.92
C TYR A 42 -19.20 -10.68 29.95
N THR A 43 -18.34 -11.63 30.32
CA THR A 43 -17.27 -11.41 31.31
C THR A 43 -15.94 -11.02 30.67
N ASN A 44 -15.88 -10.87 29.35
CA ASN A 44 -14.67 -10.47 28.63
C ASN A 44 -13.44 -11.30 29.07
N LYS A 45 -13.58 -12.61 29.29
CA LYS A 45 -12.49 -13.47 29.83
C LYS A 45 -11.23 -13.44 28.95
N ASN A 46 -11.40 -13.18 27.66
CA ASN A 46 -10.31 -13.10 26.69
C ASN A 46 -9.83 -11.66 26.43
N TYR A 47 -10.40 -10.66 27.09
CA TYR A 47 -9.93 -9.29 26.98
C TYR A 47 -8.66 -9.13 27.78
N GLN A 48 -7.59 -8.72 27.11
CA GLN A 48 -6.37 -8.30 27.76
C GLN A 48 -6.01 -6.93 27.23
N SER A 49 -6.04 -5.93 28.13
CA SER A 49 -5.60 -4.57 27.81
C SER A 49 -4.20 -4.66 27.20
N PRO A 50 -4.01 -4.23 25.94
CA PRO A 50 -2.72 -4.30 25.30
C PRO A 50 -1.70 -3.49 26.11
N THR A 51 -0.63 -4.15 26.53
CA THR A 51 0.47 -3.51 27.27
C THR A 51 1.06 -2.36 26.45
N THR A 52 1.65 -1.35 27.08
CA THR A 52 2.23 -0.16 26.43
C THR A 52 3.26 -0.47 25.32
N ARG A 53 3.86 -1.68 25.32
CA ARG A 53 4.77 -2.15 24.24
C ARG A 53 4.04 -2.80 23.05
N ARG A 54 2.75 -3.11 23.19
CA ARG A 54 1.86 -3.83 22.25
C ARG A 54 0.63 -2.98 21.89
N THR A 55 0.61 -1.70 22.21
CA THR A 55 -0.41 -0.76 21.74
C THR A 55 -0.12 -0.39 20.29
N PHE A 56 -1.14 -0.38 19.44
CA PHE A 56 -1.02 0.22 18.12
C PHE A 56 -0.91 1.73 18.29
N GLU A 57 0.05 2.34 17.59
CA GLU A 57 0.21 3.80 17.60
C GLU A 57 -1.02 4.45 16.96
N THR A 58 -1.53 5.51 17.59
CA THR A 58 -2.68 6.25 17.08
C THR A 58 -2.23 7.48 16.29
N ILE A 59 -3.10 8.00 15.41
CA ILE A 59 -2.83 9.24 14.66
C ILE A 59 -2.68 10.47 15.56
N PHE A 60 -3.12 10.38 16.82
CA PHE A 60 -3.04 11.44 17.83
C PHE A 60 -1.87 11.24 18.81
N GLU A 61 -1.06 10.20 18.65
CA GLU A 61 0.09 9.99 19.52
C GLU A 61 1.22 10.96 19.16
N GLU A 62 1.75 11.64 20.17
CA GLU A 62 2.75 12.68 19.98
C GLU A 62 4.06 12.14 19.34
N PRO A 63 4.69 12.89 18.42
CA PRO A 63 5.97 12.50 17.83
C PRO A 63 7.05 12.42 18.90
N ARG A 64 7.79 11.31 18.95
CA ARG A 64 8.85 11.11 19.95
C ARG A 64 10.21 11.48 19.37
N GLU A 65 11.02 12.19 20.14
CA GLU A 65 12.39 12.49 19.76
C GLU A 65 13.30 11.29 20.00
N ARG A 66 14.04 10.87 18.96
CA ARG A 66 15.21 10.00 19.14
C ARG A 66 16.39 10.62 18.43
N ASN A 67 17.51 10.75 19.13
CA ASN A 67 18.75 11.31 18.61
C ASN A 67 18.56 12.69 17.96
N GLY A 68 17.73 13.56 18.57
CA GLY A 68 17.47 14.91 18.09
C GLY A 68 16.56 15.01 16.85
N THR A 69 16.00 13.90 16.36
CA THR A 69 15.03 13.91 15.24
C THR A 69 13.65 13.45 15.73
N LEU A 70 12.60 14.19 15.38
CA LEU A 70 11.20 13.84 15.67
C LEU A 70 10.78 12.62 14.83
N ILE A 71 10.44 11.53 15.50
CA ILE A 71 10.06 10.26 14.86
C ILE A 71 8.54 10.12 14.81
N PHE A 72 8.02 10.25 13.58
CA PHE A 72 6.62 9.98 13.22
C PHE A 72 6.42 8.56 12.67
N THR A 73 7.30 7.60 12.95
CA THR A 73 7.19 6.25 12.38
C THR A 73 6.30 5.36 13.22
N SER A 74 5.41 4.61 12.56
CA SER A 74 4.68 3.53 13.22
C SER A 74 5.56 2.30 13.49
N SER A 75 5.11 1.37 14.33
CA SER A 75 5.69 0.02 14.44
C SER A 75 5.79 -0.72 13.09
N ARG A 76 4.93 -0.39 12.12
CA ARG A 76 5.10 -0.78 10.71
C ARG A 76 5.94 0.28 10.00
N LYS A 77 6.72 -0.09 8.97
CA LYS A 77 7.65 0.81 8.25
C LYS A 77 7.00 1.98 7.46
N LEU A 78 5.77 2.38 7.80
CA LEU A 78 5.05 3.49 7.22
C LEU A 78 5.15 4.72 8.15
N ARG A 79 5.27 5.90 7.55
CA ARG A 79 5.26 7.20 8.22
C ARG A 79 3.80 7.54 8.59
N ARG A 80 3.59 8.14 9.78
CA ARG A 80 2.25 8.55 10.26
C ARG A 80 1.72 9.79 9.53
N ALA A 81 2.62 10.67 9.08
CA ALA A 81 2.28 11.79 8.22
C ALA A 81 2.50 11.39 6.75
N VAL A 82 1.50 11.69 5.91
CA VAL A 82 1.62 11.63 4.46
C VAL A 82 1.74 13.05 3.96
N GLU A 83 2.91 13.40 3.42
CA GLU A 83 3.09 14.66 2.72
C GLU A 83 2.34 14.59 1.39
N PHE A 84 1.33 15.44 1.25
CA PHE A 84 0.64 15.62 -0.02
C PHE A 84 1.56 16.40 -0.95
N ARG A 85 1.77 15.87 -2.14
CA ARG A 85 2.50 16.58 -3.19
C ARG A 85 1.59 17.62 -3.83
N ASP A 86 2.16 18.78 -4.20
CA ASP A 86 1.45 19.80 -4.97
C ASP A 86 0.77 19.20 -6.20
N SER A 87 -0.54 19.38 -6.27
CA SER A 87 -1.41 18.81 -7.31
C SER A 87 -1.17 19.42 -8.69
N SER A 88 -0.49 20.56 -8.77
CA SER A 88 -0.04 21.20 -10.00
C SER A 88 1.07 20.42 -10.71
N LEU A 89 1.82 19.58 -9.97
CA LEU A 89 2.94 18.83 -10.53
C LEU A 89 2.50 17.44 -10.99
N PRO A 90 2.93 16.99 -12.19
CA PRO A 90 2.57 15.66 -12.68
C PRO A 90 3.09 14.57 -11.73
N ARG A 91 2.22 13.59 -11.44
CA ARG A 91 2.53 12.44 -10.59
C ARG A 91 3.67 11.63 -11.21
N SER A 92 4.77 11.46 -10.47
CA SER A 92 5.87 10.56 -10.87
C SER A 92 5.33 9.15 -11.08
N ARG A 93 5.41 8.66 -12.32
CA ARG A 93 4.98 7.31 -12.70
C ARG A 93 6.03 6.33 -12.20
N ARG A 94 5.69 5.53 -11.17
CA ARG A 94 6.52 4.39 -10.77
C ARG A 94 6.62 3.44 -11.97
N PRO A 95 7.81 2.91 -12.33
CA PRO A 95 7.91 1.92 -13.39
C PRO A 95 7.02 0.74 -13.02
N SER A 96 5.95 0.54 -13.80
CA SER A 96 5.12 -0.66 -13.68
C SER A 96 6.04 -1.85 -13.94
N ARG A 97 6.22 -2.70 -12.93
CA ARG A 97 7.02 -3.92 -13.03
C ARG A 97 6.23 -4.91 -13.90
N GLY A 98 6.29 -4.72 -15.22
CA GLY A 98 5.43 -5.48 -16.14
C GLY A 98 5.72 -5.38 -17.63
N VAL A 99 6.62 -4.50 -18.11
CA VAL A 99 7.08 -4.52 -19.51
C VAL A 99 8.55 -4.16 -19.53
N ARG A 100 9.41 -5.12 -19.92
CA ARG A 100 10.82 -4.83 -20.23
C ARG A 100 10.80 -3.93 -21.46
N ALA A 101 11.17 -2.67 -21.30
CA ALA A 101 11.39 -1.78 -22.43
C ALA A 101 12.61 -2.29 -23.21
N ALA A 102 12.35 -2.82 -24.40
CA ALA A 102 13.36 -2.87 -25.44
C ALA A 102 13.85 -1.43 -25.70
N ALA A 103 15.13 -1.32 -25.99
CA ALA A 103 15.86 -0.08 -26.16
C ALA A 103 15.19 0.91 -27.13
N GLY A 104 15.38 2.20 -26.85
CA GLY A 104 15.42 3.25 -27.86
C GLY A 104 14.13 4.02 -28.10
N ARG A 105 14.02 5.21 -27.48
CA ARG A 105 13.68 6.46 -28.18
C ARG A 105 13.89 7.66 -27.25
N THR A 106 14.99 8.36 -27.44
CA THR A 106 15.11 9.78 -27.13
C THR A 106 14.11 10.52 -28.01
N LEU A 107 12.92 10.80 -27.47
CA LEU A 107 12.02 11.79 -28.07
C LEU A 107 12.49 13.16 -27.58
N THR A 108 13.25 13.84 -28.42
CA THR A 108 13.46 15.29 -28.30
C THR A 108 12.07 15.93 -28.38
N SER A 109 11.60 16.50 -27.27
CA SER A 109 10.40 17.33 -27.31
C SER A 109 10.78 18.62 -28.03
N ASN A 110 10.47 18.68 -29.33
CA ASN A 110 10.36 19.95 -30.05
C ASN A 110 9.09 20.65 -29.53
N LEU A 111 9.14 21.14 -28.29
CA LEU A 111 8.15 22.05 -27.75
C LEU A 111 8.76 23.43 -27.92
N ALA A 112 8.13 24.28 -28.73
CA ALA A 112 8.53 25.68 -28.87
C ALA A 112 8.65 26.29 -27.46
N PRO A 113 9.66 27.15 -27.20
CA PRO A 113 9.81 27.78 -25.90
C PRO A 113 8.52 28.54 -25.60
N SER A 114 7.76 28.05 -24.63
CA SER A 114 6.63 28.79 -24.07
C SER A 114 7.16 30.16 -23.62
N PRO A 115 6.38 31.24 -23.77
CA PRO A 115 6.77 32.53 -23.21
C PRO A 115 7.18 32.31 -21.76
N ASP A 116 8.31 32.89 -21.36
CA ASP A 116 8.98 32.58 -20.10
C ASP A 116 8.07 32.94 -18.93
N VAL A 117 7.23 31.97 -18.52
CA VAL A 117 6.11 32.13 -17.60
C VAL A 117 6.59 32.72 -16.28
N GLY A 118 7.85 32.44 -15.91
CA GLY A 118 8.50 33.00 -14.73
C GLY A 118 8.53 34.52 -14.73
N THR A 119 8.81 35.16 -15.87
CA THR A 119 8.89 36.63 -15.96
C THR A 119 7.52 37.29 -15.80
N LEU A 120 6.48 36.70 -16.39
CA LEU A 120 5.10 37.17 -16.24
C LEU A 120 4.59 36.98 -14.81
N LEU A 121 4.97 35.88 -14.16
CA LEU A 121 4.57 35.60 -12.78
C LEU A 121 5.23 36.58 -11.82
N GLN A 122 6.52 36.87 -12.03
CA GLN A 122 7.26 37.83 -11.22
C GLN A 122 6.66 39.25 -11.31
N GLN A 123 6.31 39.69 -12.52
CA GLN A 123 5.62 40.97 -12.71
C GLN A 123 4.27 41.02 -11.98
N ARG A 124 3.48 39.93 -12.04
CA ARG A 124 2.20 39.87 -11.33
C ARG A 124 2.34 39.89 -9.81
N LEU A 125 3.38 39.28 -9.27
CA LEU A 125 3.64 39.32 -7.82
C LEU A 125 4.04 40.73 -7.38
N GLU A 126 4.93 41.39 -8.13
CA GLU A 126 5.30 42.78 -7.85
C GLU A 126 4.11 43.75 -7.93
N GLU A 127 3.20 43.53 -8.89
CA GLU A 127 1.93 44.28 -8.97
C GLU A 127 1.05 44.08 -7.73
N LEU A 128 0.92 42.85 -7.23
CA LEU A 128 0.12 42.55 -6.04
C LEU A 128 0.75 43.12 -4.77
N ASP A 129 2.07 42.99 -4.60
CA ASP A 129 2.79 43.55 -3.46
C ASP A 129 2.62 45.08 -3.40
N ALA A 130 2.65 45.76 -4.55
CA ALA A 130 2.40 47.20 -4.64
C ALA A 130 0.94 47.60 -4.33
N LEU A 131 -0.02 46.71 -4.55
CA LEU A 131 -1.42 46.94 -4.19
C LEU A 131 -1.62 46.77 -2.68
N PHE A 132 -1.05 45.73 -2.08
CA PHE A 132 -1.11 45.54 -0.62
C PHE A 132 -0.50 46.71 0.14
N LEU A 133 0.65 47.23 -0.30
CA LEU A 133 1.26 48.41 0.33
C LEU A 133 0.38 49.66 0.24
N LYS A 134 -0.38 49.83 -0.85
CA LYS A 134 -1.32 50.94 -0.99
C LYS A 134 -2.57 50.76 -0.13
N GLU A 135 -3.00 49.52 0.10
CA GLU A 135 -4.11 49.23 1.00
C GLU A 135 -3.71 49.48 2.47
N GLU A 136 -2.48 49.14 2.87
CA GLU A 136 -1.96 49.41 4.21
C GLU A 136 -1.73 50.90 4.51
N GLU A 137 -1.52 51.75 3.49
CA GLU A 137 -1.39 53.21 3.67
C GLU A 137 -2.73 53.95 3.77
N VAL A 138 -3.86 53.28 3.52
CA VAL A 138 -5.21 53.87 3.51
C VAL A 138 -6.00 53.62 4.81
N ASP A 139 -5.47 52.77 5.70
CA ASP A 139 -5.95 52.58 7.10
C ASP A 139 -5.18 53.48 8.11
#